data_AF-A0A1Z1MPW8-F1
#
_entry.id   AF-A0A1Z1MPW8-F1
#
_cell.length_a   1.000
_cell.length_b   1.000
_cell.length_c   1.000
_cell.angle_alpha   90.00
_cell.angle_beta   90.00
_cell.angle_gamma   90.00
#
_symmetry.space_group_name_H-M   'P 1'
#
loop_
_entity.id
_entity.type
_entity.pdbx_description
1 polymer ?
#
loop_
_entity_poly.entity_id
_entity_poly.type
_entity_poly.pdbx_seq_one_letter_code
_entity_poly.pdbx_strand_id
1 'polypeptide(L)'
;MNFYINTFNYFHCICILPAYNKPRIKQKINSNIPVQLQILLINEGSLTRTMQYLTGQIISIEIIQQTYKTHQLKNFQRKMRFVWLETEIYTKLIFARSLWILLQNSLISQTINNNKPIGNSFIKNELDIHKKIHEIYYGYCYLLEKDIKSKHAIWGRKYTLYYKTKSYVTIQEIFSPYVISFFE
;
A
#
# COMPACT_ATOMS: atom_id res chain seq x y z
N MET A 1 -8.87 -16.88 5.30
CA MET A 1 -8.33 -16.74 3.93
C MET A 1 -6.91 -16.19 4.05
N ASN A 2 -5.89 -16.96 3.69
CA ASN A 2 -4.51 -16.49 3.78
C ASN A 2 -4.17 -15.68 2.52
N PHE A 3 -4.05 -14.37 2.68
CA PHE A 3 -3.70 -13.42 1.61
C PHE A 3 -2.17 -13.38 1.45
N TYR A 4 -1.61 -14.36 0.74
CA TYR A 4 -0.20 -14.39 0.38
C TYR A 4 0.05 -13.53 -0.86
N ILE A 5 0.66 -12.36 -0.65
CA ILE A 5 1.28 -11.59 -1.73
C ILE A 5 2.65 -12.25 -1.96
N ASN A 6 2.88 -12.79 -3.15
CA ASN A 6 4.09 -13.54 -3.49
C ASN A 6 5.36 -12.72 -3.15
N THR A 7 6.31 -13.36 -2.47
CA THR A 7 7.48 -12.75 -1.83
C THR A 7 8.72 -12.83 -2.72
N PHE A 8 8.86 -11.91 -3.68
CA PHE A 8 10.19 -11.65 -4.26
C PHE A 8 11.07 -10.85 -3.29
N ASN A 9 10.45 -10.00 -2.46
CA ASN A 9 11.11 -9.22 -1.42
C ASN A 9 10.61 -9.71 -0.05
N TYR A 10 11.45 -10.48 0.66
CA TYR A 10 11.19 -10.85 2.04
C TYR A 10 11.40 -9.61 2.92
N PHE A 11 10.31 -9.17 3.53
CA PHE A 11 10.35 -8.13 4.54
C PHE A 11 10.57 -8.82 5.89
N HIS A 12 11.70 -8.55 6.52
CA HIS A 12 12.03 -9.09 7.83
C HIS A 12 11.37 -8.21 8.90
N CYS A 13 10.24 -8.69 9.43
CA CYS A 13 9.50 -7.98 10.46
C CYS A 13 10.23 -8.12 11.80
N ILE A 14 10.61 -7.00 12.41
CA ILE A 14 11.01 -6.94 13.82
C ILE A 14 9.75 -6.95 14.69
N CYS A 15 8.73 -6.18 14.29
CA CYS A 15 7.46 -6.07 14.99
C CYS A 15 6.30 -6.05 13.99
N ILE A 16 5.23 -6.78 14.33
CA ILE A 16 3.96 -6.75 13.62
C ILE A 16 2.88 -6.33 14.62
N LEU A 17 2.25 -5.21 14.34
CA LEU A 17 1.11 -4.71 15.09
C LEU A 17 -0.18 -5.06 14.33
N PRO A 18 -0.95 -6.06 14.80
CA PRO A 18 -2.21 -6.40 14.16
C PRO A 18 -3.22 -5.27 14.37
N ALA A 19 -3.67 -4.61 13.29
CA ALA A 19 -4.61 -3.49 13.34
C ALA A 19 -6.08 -3.93 13.42
N TYR A 20 -6.38 -5.12 13.97
CA TYR A 20 -7.76 -5.55 14.19
C TYR A 20 -8.44 -4.65 15.20
N ASN A 21 -9.74 -4.38 15.00
CA ASN A 21 -10.67 -3.58 15.82
C ASN A 21 -10.71 -3.99 17.31
N LYS A 22 -9.58 -3.89 18.01
CA LYS A 22 -9.42 -4.12 19.43
C LYS A 22 -8.99 -2.78 20.04
N PRO A 23 -9.79 -2.19 20.94
CA PRO A 23 -9.51 -0.87 21.51
C PRO A 23 -8.12 -0.79 22.18
N ARG A 24 -7.63 -1.91 22.73
CA ARG A 24 -6.27 -2.02 23.31
C ARG A 24 -5.13 -1.76 22.32
N ILE A 25 -5.31 -2.11 21.05
CA ILE A 25 -4.25 -1.92 20.05
C ILE A 25 -4.21 -0.46 19.62
N LYS A 26 -5.38 0.17 19.46
CA LYS A 26 -5.50 1.61 19.22
C LYS A 26 -4.81 2.42 20.32
N GLN A 27 -4.98 2.02 21.58
CA GLN A 27 -4.27 2.63 22.72
C GLN A 27 -2.74 2.46 22.65
N LYS A 28 -2.24 1.26 22.32
CA LYS A 28 -0.78 1.02 22.18
C LYS A 28 -0.15 1.76 21.00
N ILE A 29 -0.87 1.90 19.89
CA ILE A 29 -0.42 2.69 18.74
C ILE A 29 -0.31 4.15 19.16
N ASN A 30 -1.32 4.67 19.86
CA ASN A 30 -1.36 6.06 20.30
C ASN A 30 -0.24 6.43 21.28
N SER A 31 0.22 5.48 22.11
CA SER A 31 1.27 5.74 23.11
C SER A 31 2.69 5.59 22.58
N ASN A 32 2.92 4.74 21.58
CA ASN A 32 4.28 4.29 21.21
C ASN A 32 4.72 4.75 19.81
N ILE A 33 3.80 5.22 18.97
CA ILE A 33 4.12 5.69 17.61
C ILE A 33 3.91 7.20 17.57
N PRO A 34 4.88 8.01 17.10
CA PRO A 34 4.70 9.45 16.90
C PRO A 34 3.44 9.77 16.07
N VAL A 35 2.75 10.86 16.40
CA VAL A 35 1.47 11.24 15.75
C VAL A 35 1.63 11.35 14.22
N GLN A 36 2.78 11.84 13.77
CA GLN A 36 3.11 12.01 12.36
C GLN A 36 3.14 10.65 11.63
N LEU A 37 3.75 9.65 12.26
CA LEU A 37 3.74 8.27 11.75
C LEU A 37 2.34 7.64 11.82
N GLN A 38 1.52 7.98 12.82
CA GLN A 38 0.13 7.51 12.88
C GLN A 38 -0.69 8.04 11.70
N ILE A 39 -0.52 9.32 11.33
CA ILE A 39 -1.19 9.94 10.18
C ILE A 39 -0.87 9.16 8.91
N LEU A 40 0.37 8.71 8.73
CA LEU A 40 0.80 7.94 7.57
C LEU A 40 0.30 6.48 7.61
N LEU A 41 0.47 5.80 8.74
CA LEU A 41 0.24 4.37 8.86
C LEU A 41 -1.25 4.02 8.95
N ILE A 42 -2.04 4.85 9.63
CA ILE A 42 -3.47 4.60 9.90
C ILE A 42 -4.37 5.32 8.88
N ASN A 43 -3.79 6.13 7.98
CA ASN A 43 -4.56 6.87 6.96
C ASN A 43 -5.53 5.97 6.20
N GLU A 44 -6.82 6.29 6.23
CA GLU A 44 -7.82 5.57 5.42
C GLU A 44 -8.00 6.16 4.01
N GLY A 45 -7.62 7.41 3.82
CA GLY A 45 -7.70 8.11 2.53
C GLY A 45 -6.64 7.69 1.51
N SER A 46 -6.58 8.48 0.43
CA SER A 46 -5.61 8.29 -0.65
C SER A 46 -4.22 8.66 -0.18
N LEU A 47 -3.34 7.65 -0.09
CA LEU A 47 -1.94 7.85 0.26
C LEU A 47 -1.23 8.78 -0.73
N THR A 48 -1.53 8.66 -2.03
CA THR A 48 -0.87 9.50 -3.06
C THR A 48 -1.21 10.97 -2.88
N ARG A 49 -2.45 11.28 -2.55
CA ARG A 49 -2.88 12.65 -2.27
C ARG A 49 -2.28 13.18 -0.97
N THR A 50 -2.19 12.33 0.06
CA THR A 50 -1.52 12.67 1.32
C THR A 50 -0.05 13.00 1.08
N MET A 51 0.65 12.20 0.28
CA MET A 51 2.05 12.46 -0.07
C MET A 51 2.23 13.75 -0.87
N GLN A 52 1.35 14.04 -1.84
CA GLN A 52 1.38 15.31 -2.57
C GLN A 52 1.27 16.52 -1.64
N TYR A 53 0.41 16.44 -0.61
CA TYR A 53 0.27 17.51 0.38
C TYR A 53 1.48 17.62 1.31
N LEU A 54 2.06 16.49 1.74
CA LEU A 54 3.21 16.47 2.63
C LEU A 54 4.50 16.96 1.94
N THR A 55 4.72 16.57 0.69
CA THR A 55 5.95 16.93 -0.02
C THR A 55 5.83 18.24 -0.79
N GLY A 56 4.61 18.72 -1.04
CA GLY A 56 4.35 19.84 -1.95
C GLY A 56 4.69 19.53 -3.41
N GLN A 57 4.94 18.26 -3.76
CA GLN A 57 5.42 17.83 -5.07
C GLN A 57 4.44 16.88 -5.74
N ILE A 58 4.51 16.80 -7.07
CA ILE A 58 3.76 15.80 -7.82
C ILE A 58 4.38 14.43 -7.55
N ILE A 59 3.53 13.49 -7.14
CA ILE A 59 3.91 12.10 -6.92
C ILE A 59 3.72 11.31 -8.21
N SER A 60 4.81 10.82 -8.76
CA SER A 60 4.84 9.94 -9.93
C SER A 60 4.79 8.47 -9.50
N ILE A 61 4.49 7.59 -10.45
CA ILE A 61 4.52 6.14 -10.22
C ILE A 61 5.47 5.49 -11.21
N GLU A 62 6.45 4.78 -10.69
CA GLU A 62 7.27 3.85 -11.44
C GLU A 62 6.70 2.43 -11.28
N ILE A 63 6.44 1.73 -12.39
CA ILE A 63 5.97 0.34 -12.37
C ILE A 63 7.17 -0.57 -12.55
N ILE A 64 7.47 -1.37 -11.52
CA ILE A 64 8.57 -2.33 -11.57
C ILE A 64 8.12 -3.62 -12.23
N GLN A 65 6.95 -4.12 -11.84
CA GLN A 65 6.45 -5.38 -12.35
C GLN A 65 4.93 -5.41 -12.32
N GLN A 66 4.37 -5.94 -13.40
CA GLN A 66 2.97 -6.30 -13.47
C GLN A 66 2.84 -7.72 -14.01
N THR A 67 2.18 -8.59 -13.24
CA THR A 67 1.88 -9.96 -13.67
C THR A 67 0.39 -10.22 -13.63
N TYR A 68 -0.08 -10.86 -14.69
CA TYR A 68 -1.46 -11.29 -14.85
C TYR A 68 -1.47 -12.81 -14.74
N LYS A 69 -2.20 -13.34 -13.75
CA LYS A 69 -2.49 -14.76 -13.69
C LYS A 69 -4.00 -14.92 -13.79
N THR A 70 -4.48 -15.25 -14.98
CA THR A 70 -5.82 -15.79 -15.16
C THR A 70 -5.80 -17.24 -14.68
N HIS A 71 -6.17 -17.48 -13.42
CA HIS A 71 -6.44 -18.85 -13.01
C HIS A 71 -7.73 -19.31 -13.70
N GLN A 72 -7.72 -20.57 -14.18
CA GLN A 72 -8.80 -21.24 -14.92
C GLN A 72 -10.15 -21.38 -14.17
N LEU A 73 -10.31 -20.76 -12.99
CA LEU A 73 -11.60 -20.62 -12.32
C LEU A 73 -12.36 -19.49 -13.04
N LYS A 74 -13.22 -19.89 -13.98
CA LYS A 74 -13.93 -19.13 -15.04
C LYS A 74 -14.40 -17.68 -14.77
N ASN A 75 -14.37 -17.16 -13.54
CA ASN A 75 -14.96 -15.88 -13.17
C ASN A 75 -14.03 -14.88 -12.46
N PHE A 76 -12.78 -15.24 -12.12
CA PHE A 76 -11.87 -14.37 -11.35
C PHE A 76 -10.54 -14.12 -12.04
N GLN A 77 -10.14 -12.85 -12.10
CA GLN A 77 -8.82 -12.44 -12.58
C GLN A 77 -7.93 -12.08 -11.38
N ARG A 78 -6.72 -12.68 -11.33
CA ARG A 78 -5.68 -12.28 -10.38
C ARG A 78 -4.65 -11.40 -11.07
N LYS A 79 -4.41 -10.22 -10.49
CA LYS A 79 -3.36 -9.31 -10.95
C LYS A 79 -2.42 -9.01 -9.79
N MET A 80 -1.14 -8.92 -10.09
CA MET A 80 -0.10 -8.52 -9.14
C MET A 80 0.61 -7.31 -9.73
N ARG A 81 0.76 -6.27 -8.93
CA ARG A 81 1.42 -5.02 -9.35
C ARG A 81 2.35 -4.54 -8.25
N PHE A 82 3.58 -4.21 -8.65
CA PHE A 82 4.64 -3.66 -7.82
C PHE A 82 5.02 -2.29 -8.36
N VAL A 83 5.02 -1.29 -7.49
CA VAL A 83 5.28 0.10 -7.87
C VAL A 83 6.12 0.82 -6.84
N TRP A 84 6.90 1.78 -7.31
CA TRP A 84 7.40 2.88 -6.50
C TRP A 84 6.50 4.10 -6.68
N LEU A 85 6.26 4.80 -5.57
CA LEU A 85 5.77 6.17 -5.57
C LEU A 85 6.98 7.05 -5.30
N GLU A 86 7.22 7.98 -6.21
CA GLU A 86 8.41 8.83 -6.22
C GLU A 86 8.01 10.28 -6.41
N THR A 87 8.93 11.18 -6.05
CA THR A 87 8.83 12.60 -6.40
C THR A 87 9.35 12.86 -7.81
N GLU A 88 9.20 14.10 -8.29
CA GLU A 88 9.76 14.54 -9.58
C GLU A 88 11.30 14.48 -9.64
N ILE A 89 11.98 14.51 -8.50
CA ILE A 89 13.43 14.34 -8.38
C ILE A 89 13.85 12.88 -8.14
N TYR A 90 12.98 11.91 -8.46
CA TYR A 90 13.23 10.47 -8.36
C TYR A 90 13.58 9.99 -6.94
N THR A 91 13.08 10.69 -5.91
CA THR A 91 13.22 10.18 -4.54
C THR A 91 12.17 9.11 -4.27
N LYS A 92 12.63 7.89 -4.01
CA LYS A 92 11.79 6.74 -3.66
C LYS A 92 11.18 6.92 -2.28
N LEU A 93 9.89 7.24 -2.25
CA LEU A 93 9.15 7.48 -1.01
C LEU A 93 8.48 6.20 -0.52
N ILE A 94 7.76 5.49 -1.40
CA ILE A 94 6.92 4.38 -0.98
C ILE A 94 6.98 3.26 -1.99
N PHE A 95 7.32 2.06 -1.51
CA PHE A 95 7.15 0.85 -2.29
C PHE A 95 5.78 0.25 -1.99
N ALA A 96 4.99 -0.01 -3.03
CA ALA A 96 3.68 -0.65 -2.87
C ALA A 96 3.58 -1.90 -3.74
N ARG A 97 3.07 -2.97 -3.12
CA ARG A 97 2.69 -4.20 -3.81
C ARG A 97 1.22 -4.47 -3.61
N SER A 98 0.54 -4.84 -4.68
CA SER A 98 -0.90 -5.04 -4.69
C SER A 98 -1.26 -6.36 -5.34
N LEU A 99 -2.08 -7.16 -4.65
CA LEU A 99 -2.72 -8.36 -5.15
C LEU A 99 -4.20 -8.08 -5.36
N TRP A 100 -4.63 -8.22 -6.60
CA TRP A 100 -5.97 -7.94 -7.05
C TRP A 100 -6.70 -9.24 -7.28
N ILE A 101 -7.91 -9.34 -6.73
CA ILE A 101 -8.83 -10.43 -7.02
C ILE A 101 -10.13 -9.79 -7.49
N LEU A 102 -10.28 -9.78 -8.82
CA LEU A 102 -11.34 -9.08 -9.51
C LEU A 102 -12.32 -10.09 -10.09
N LEU A 103 -13.61 -9.85 -9.90
CA LEU A 103 -14.61 -10.50 -10.72
C LEU A 103 -14.51 -10.00 -12.15
N GLN A 104 -14.62 -10.93 -13.10
CA GLN A 104 -14.73 -10.63 -14.51
C GLN A 104 -15.96 -9.72 -14.74
N ASN A 105 -15.80 -8.69 -15.59
CA ASN A 105 -16.81 -7.65 -15.87
C ASN A 105 -17.17 -6.74 -14.69
N SER A 106 -16.40 -6.72 -13.61
CA SER A 106 -16.55 -5.66 -12.61
C SER A 106 -16.12 -4.31 -13.19
N LEU A 107 -16.82 -3.22 -12.83
CA LEU A 107 -16.43 -1.85 -13.21
C LEU A 107 -14.96 -1.59 -12.87
N ILE A 108 -14.48 -2.08 -11.73
CA ILE A 108 -13.07 -2.03 -11.31
C ILE A 108 -12.11 -2.64 -12.33
N SER A 109 -12.47 -3.77 -12.95
CA SER A 109 -11.61 -4.40 -13.95
C SER A 109 -11.43 -3.56 -15.21
N GLN A 110 -12.37 -2.65 -15.50
CA GLN A 110 -12.40 -1.77 -16.66
C GLN A 110 -11.87 -0.37 -16.34
N THR A 111 -12.09 0.15 -15.13
CA THR A 111 -11.80 1.54 -14.76
C THR A 111 -10.38 1.77 -14.27
N ILE A 112 -9.69 0.74 -13.79
CA ILE A 112 -8.35 0.89 -13.22
C ILE A 112 -7.31 0.83 -14.32
N ASN A 113 -6.82 2.01 -14.69
CA ASN A 113 -5.63 2.14 -15.51
C ASN A 113 -4.39 1.73 -14.69
N ASN A 114 -3.66 0.75 -15.21
CA ASN A 114 -2.46 0.21 -14.56
C ASN A 114 -1.35 1.24 -14.40
N ASN A 115 -1.39 2.34 -15.16
CA ASN A 115 -0.35 3.37 -15.14
C ASN A 115 -0.67 4.52 -14.16
N LYS A 116 -1.76 4.41 -13.40
CA LYS A 116 -2.19 5.47 -12.48
C LYS A 116 -2.18 5.02 -11.02
N PRO A 117 -2.12 5.99 -10.07
CA PRO A 117 -2.31 5.70 -8.66
C PRO A 117 -3.69 5.13 -8.39
N ILE A 118 -3.73 4.05 -7.63
CA ILE A 118 -4.96 3.31 -7.33
C ILE A 118 -6.00 4.22 -6.65
N GLY A 119 -5.58 5.01 -5.65
CA GLY A 119 -6.45 5.94 -4.95
C GLY A 119 -7.07 6.99 -5.88
N ASN A 120 -6.27 7.57 -6.78
CA ASN A 120 -6.77 8.57 -7.75
C ASN A 120 -7.75 7.95 -8.75
N SER A 121 -7.52 6.70 -9.18
CA SER A 121 -8.48 5.97 -10.02
C SER A 121 -9.81 5.73 -9.31
N PHE A 122 -9.81 5.46 -8.00
CA PHE A 122 -11.05 5.28 -7.26
C PHE A 122 -11.82 6.58 -7.06
N ILE A 123 -11.12 7.66 -6.71
CA ILE A 123 -11.74 8.99 -6.55
C ILE A 123 -12.36 9.45 -7.88
N LYS A 124 -11.63 9.34 -9.00
CA LYS A 124 -12.12 9.79 -10.32
C LYS A 124 -13.38 9.05 -10.77
N ASN A 125 -13.53 7.79 -10.39
CA ASN A 125 -14.66 6.95 -10.79
C ASN A 125 -15.74 6.85 -9.69
N GLU A 126 -15.63 7.65 -8.62
CA GLU A 126 -16.59 7.72 -7.51
C GLU A 126 -16.94 6.34 -6.94
N LEU A 127 -15.93 5.46 -6.86
CA LEU A 127 -16.13 4.08 -6.42
C LEU A 127 -16.14 4.03 -4.89
N ASP A 128 -17.26 3.59 -4.33
CA ASP A 128 -17.39 3.33 -2.90
C ASP A 128 -16.62 2.06 -2.49
N ILE A 129 -15.69 2.23 -1.55
CA ILE A 129 -14.69 1.22 -1.18
C ILE A 129 -14.52 1.24 0.32
N HIS A 130 -14.62 0.04 0.92
CA HIS A 130 -14.32 -0.15 2.32
C HIS A 130 -12.84 -0.55 2.48
N LYS A 131 -12.04 0.30 3.12
CA LYS A 131 -10.64 -0.01 3.47
C LYS A 131 -10.58 -0.67 4.84
N LYS A 132 -9.84 -1.76 4.94
CA LYS A 132 -9.57 -2.45 6.21
C LYS A 132 -8.08 -2.64 6.39
N ILE A 133 -7.49 -1.93 7.35
CA ILE A 133 -6.08 -2.13 7.74
C ILE A 133 -5.99 -3.40 8.58
N HIS A 134 -5.05 -4.29 8.23
CA HIS A 134 -4.86 -5.56 8.92
C HIS A 134 -3.66 -5.52 9.83
N GLU A 135 -2.55 -4.98 9.34
CA GLU A 135 -1.24 -5.07 9.99
C GLU A 135 -0.42 -3.81 9.71
N ILE A 136 0.31 -3.36 10.73
CA ILE A 136 1.39 -2.37 10.61
C ILE A 136 2.68 -3.11 10.94
N TYR A 137 3.72 -2.92 10.13
CA TYR A 137 5.01 -3.58 10.26
C TYR A 137 6.09 -2.57 10.57
N TYR A 138 7.04 -3.01 11.38
CA TYR A 138 8.34 -2.36 11.54
C TYR A 138 9.42 -3.41 11.34
N GLY A 139 10.41 -3.10 10.51
CA GLY A 139 11.41 -4.09 10.12
C GLY A 139 12.40 -3.59 9.08
N TYR A 140 12.99 -4.52 8.35
CA TYR A 140 14.01 -4.23 7.36
C TYR A 140 13.82 -5.08 6.10
N CYS A 141 14.34 -4.63 4.97
CA CYS A 141 14.21 -5.32 3.70
C CYS A 141 15.39 -4.98 2.81
N TYR A 142 16.35 -5.89 2.75
CA TYR A 142 17.64 -5.70 2.08
C TYR A 142 17.52 -5.18 0.63
N LEU A 143 16.55 -5.69 -0.14
CA LEU A 143 16.34 -5.25 -1.51
C LEU A 143 15.85 -3.80 -1.58
N LEU A 144 14.93 -3.41 -0.70
CA LEU A 144 14.42 -2.04 -0.65
C LEU A 144 15.45 -1.07 -0.06
N GLU A 145 16.29 -1.51 0.87
CA GLU A 145 17.39 -0.69 1.42
C GLU A 145 18.36 -0.23 0.32
N LYS A 146 18.63 -1.07 -0.69
CA LYS A 146 19.46 -0.70 -1.85
C LYS A 146 18.79 0.37 -2.70
N ASP A 147 17.51 0.20 -3.00
CA ASP A 147 16.74 1.14 -3.80
C ASP A 147 16.55 2.49 -3.08
N ILE A 148 16.26 2.43 -1.78
CA ILE A 148 16.05 3.60 -0.91
C ILE A 148 17.38 4.25 -0.53
N LYS A 149 18.52 3.54 -0.64
CA LYS A 149 19.84 4.01 -0.18
C LYS A 149 19.89 4.34 1.32
N SER A 150 19.13 3.60 2.13
CA SER A 150 19.11 3.76 3.59
C SER A 150 19.08 2.39 4.26
N LYS A 151 19.83 2.25 5.36
CA LYS A 151 19.87 1.04 6.21
C LYS A 151 18.99 1.16 7.46
N HIS A 152 18.22 2.25 7.57
CA HIS A 152 17.31 2.43 8.70
C HIS A 152 16.15 1.44 8.60
N ALA A 153 15.64 1.04 9.76
CA ALA A 153 14.41 0.27 9.81
C ALA A 153 13.26 1.08 9.18
N ILE A 154 12.38 0.37 8.51
CA ILE A 154 11.30 0.90 7.69
C ILE A 154 9.95 0.49 8.26
N TRP A 155 9.01 1.41 8.16
CA TRP A 155 7.62 1.15 8.49
C TRP A 155 6.88 0.63 7.27
N GLY A 156 5.86 -0.17 7.50
CA GLY A 156 4.96 -0.63 6.46
C GLY A 156 3.58 -0.91 7.00
N ARG A 157 2.65 -1.14 6.09
CA ARG A 157 1.28 -1.56 6.43
C ARG A 157 0.70 -2.46 5.37
N LYS A 158 -0.27 -3.28 5.77
CA LYS A 158 -1.07 -4.12 4.88
C LYS A 158 -2.55 -3.88 5.15
N TYR A 159 -3.30 -3.70 4.08
CA TYR A 159 -4.73 -3.49 4.12
C TYR A 159 -5.42 -4.13 2.92
N THR A 160 -6.73 -4.33 3.04
CA THR A 160 -7.56 -4.75 1.92
C THR A 160 -8.60 -3.68 1.63
N LEU A 161 -8.72 -3.34 0.35
CA LEU A 161 -9.80 -2.54 -0.21
C LEU A 161 -10.88 -3.50 -0.71
N TYR A 162 -12.08 -3.38 -0.17
CA TYR A 162 -13.24 -4.18 -0.59
C TYR A 162 -14.14 -3.33 -1.46
N TYR A 163 -14.52 -3.89 -2.61
CA TYR A 163 -15.51 -3.32 -3.50
C TYR A 163 -16.63 -4.31 -3.75
N LYS A 164 -17.87 -3.87 -3.50
CA LYS A 164 -19.12 -4.60 -3.75
C LYS A 164 -18.99 -6.10 -3.45
N THR A 165 -18.83 -6.46 -2.17
CA THR A 165 -18.78 -7.84 -1.56
C THR A 165 -17.97 -8.94 -2.26
N LYS A 166 -17.35 -8.69 -3.42
CA LYS A 166 -16.90 -9.73 -4.35
C LYS A 166 -15.56 -9.43 -5.00
N SER A 167 -15.14 -8.17 -5.11
CA SER A 167 -13.80 -7.80 -5.59
C SER A 167 -13.01 -7.15 -4.48
N TYR A 168 -11.72 -7.48 -4.40
CA TYR A 168 -10.87 -6.89 -3.38
C TYR A 168 -9.43 -6.75 -3.85
N VAL A 169 -8.74 -5.78 -3.26
CA VAL A 169 -7.33 -5.49 -3.52
C VAL A 169 -6.62 -5.51 -2.20
N THR A 170 -5.67 -6.44 -2.03
CA THR A 170 -4.80 -6.44 -0.86
C THR A 170 -3.53 -5.70 -1.21
N ILE A 171 -3.25 -4.62 -0.50
CA ILE A 171 -2.12 -3.74 -0.73
C ILE A 171 -1.21 -3.81 0.48
N GLN A 172 0.09 -3.91 0.22
CA GLN A 172 1.12 -3.68 1.20
C GLN A 172 2.00 -2.53 0.76
N GLU A 173 2.13 -1.55 1.65
CA GLU A 173 2.93 -0.34 1.47
C GLU A 173 4.09 -0.37 2.45
N ILE A 174 5.26 0.05 1.99
CA ILE A 174 6.48 0.16 2.76
C ILE A 174 7.03 1.56 2.55
N PHE A 175 7.20 2.29 3.64
CA PHE A 175 7.57 3.69 3.65
C PHE A 175 9.08 3.83 3.80
N SER A 176 9.68 4.62 2.91
CA SER A 176 11.07 5.03 3.02
C SER A 176 11.26 5.88 4.28
N PRO A 177 12.44 5.79 4.95
CA PRO A 177 12.77 6.68 6.05
C PRO A 177 12.70 8.17 5.66
N TYR A 178 12.92 8.50 4.38
CA TYR A 178 12.78 9.87 3.87
C TYR A 178 11.36 10.42 3.99
N VAL A 179 10.32 9.57 4.05
CA VAL A 179 8.95 10.08 4.25
C VAL A 179 8.81 10.73 5.63
N ILE A 180 9.57 10.26 6.61
CA ILE A 180 9.50 10.74 7.99
C ILE A 180 10.08 12.14 8.10
N SER A 181 11.11 12.48 7.32
CA SER A 181 11.73 13.82 7.35
C SER A 181 10.84 14.94 6.84
N PHE A 182 9.70 14.65 6.20
CA PHE A 182 8.72 15.67 5.80
C PHE A 182 7.79 16.09 6.96
N PHE A 183 7.93 15.47 8.13
CA PHE A 183 7.14 15.75 9.31
C PHE A 183 7.93 16.50 10.41
N GLU A 184 9.22 16.75 10.16
CA GLU A 184 10.13 17.54 11.00
C GLU A 184 10.15 18.99 10.50
#